data_AF-A0A2S3X1F5-F1
#
_entry.id   AF-A0A2S3X1F5-F1
#
_cell.length_a   1.000
_cell.length_b   1.000
_cell.length_c   1.000
_cell.angle_alpha   90.00
_cell.angle_beta   90.00
_cell.angle_gamma   90.00
#
_symmetry.space_group_name_H-M   'P 1'
#
loop_
_entity.id
_entity.type
_entity.pdbx_description
1 polymer ?
#
loop_
_entity_poly.entity_id
_entity_poly.type
_entity_poly.pdbx_seq_one_letter_code
_entity_poly.pdbx_strand_id
1 'polypeptide(L)'
;MAYYEKRGDAWRAQIRRKGYPTLSATFDTKAEAQRWAAEIEGDMSRARFVDMREAESTTLAEALDRYLSEVTSTKKGAKQEQVRIKKWKEHKLAGKGLAAIRSSDMAAYRDAELKEGKSTATVRLNLAVISHLYTVATKEWGIEGLTNPCRAIRMPKGSKERDRRPTPAELTALYKAAGQMNAQLPVFIELAVETAMRRSELLMLRRDQVRGKVAYLEDTKNGERRAVPLSSRAIALLEGLPTPIGGGRYFNLALNTISNYFPRACVAAGIEGLRLHDLRHEATSRFFERGFTMMEVASITGHKTLAMLKRYTHLSPQDLAEKLG
;
A
#
# COMPACT_ATOMS: atom_id res chain seq x y z
N MET A 1 -43.90 -18.77 4.19
CA MET A 1 -44.69 -20.01 4.12
C MET A 1 -44.01 -20.89 3.09
N ALA A 2 -43.49 -22.02 3.53
CA ALA A 2 -42.82 -22.98 2.69
C ALA A 2 -43.81 -23.80 1.86
N TYR A 3 -43.51 -23.95 0.58
CA TYR A 3 -44.22 -24.80 -0.38
C TYR A 3 -43.36 -26.02 -0.71
N TYR A 4 -43.97 -27.18 -0.86
CA TYR A 4 -43.26 -28.43 -1.15
C TYR A 4 -43.85 -29.08 -2.40
N GLU A 5 -43.00 -29.39 -3.37
CA GLU A 5 -43.39 -29.99 -4.65
C GLU A 5 -42.57 -31.27 -4.88
N LYS A 6 -43.23 -32.38 -5.21
CA LYS A 6 -42.54 -33.60 -5.65
C LYS A 6 -42.20 -33.49 -7.14
N ARG A 7 -40.92 -33.63 -7.51
CA ARG A 7 -40.42 -33.62 -8.88
C ARG A 7 -39.65 -34.90 -9.18
N GLY A 8 -40.29 -35.84 -9.85
CA GLY A 8 -39.74 -37.19 -10.05
C GLY A 8 -39.51 -37.88 -8.71
N ASP A 9 -38.27 -38.32 -8.47
CA ASP A 9 -37.86 -38.98 -7.23
C ASP A 9 -37.39 -38.02 -6.13
N ALA A 10 -37.39 -36.71 -6.39
CA ALA A 10 -36.93 -35.70 -5.44
C ALA A 10 -38.05 -34.76 -4.95
N TRP A 11 -37.81 -34.11 -3.82
CA TRP A 11 -38.68 -33.13 -3.18
C TRP A 11 -38.06 -31.73 -3.23
N ARG A 12 -38.76 -30.78 -3.84
CA ARG A 12 -38.38 -29.36 -3.84
C ARG A 12 -39.10 -28.63 -2.72
N ALA A 13 -38.36 -27.96 -1.85
CA ALA A 13 -38.88 -26.95 -0.92
C ALA A 13 -38.68 -25.55 -1.49
N GLN A 14 -39.68 -24.68 -1.36
CA GLN A 14 -39.61 -23.27 -1.74
C GLN A 14 -40.15 -22.38 -0.61
N ILE A 15 -39.33 -21.48 -0.08
CA ILE A 15 -39.70 -20.55 0.99
C ILE A 15 -39.96 -19.18 0.37
N ARG A 16 -41.17 -18.65 0.60
CA ARG A 16 -41.52 -17.27 0.27
C ARG A 16 -41.94 -16.54 1.55
N ARG A 17 -41.24 -15.46 1.87
CA ARG A 17 -41.52 -14.59 3.03
C ARG A 17 -41.28 -13.13 2.63
N LYS A 18 -42.22 -12.24 2.98
CA LYS A 18 -42.09 -10.81 2.71
C LYS A 18 -40.82 -10.26 3.37
N GLY A 19 -40.01 -9.51 2.63
CA GLY A 19 -38.75 -8.94 3.10
C GLY A 19 -37.53 -9.86 2.98
N TYR A 20 -37.68 -11.09 2.49
CA TYR A 20 -36.59 -12.04 2.26
C TYR A 20 -36.60 -12.55 0.81
N PRO A 21 -35.44 -12.94 0.25
CA PRO A 21 -35.39 -13.54 -1.07
C PRO A 21 -36.15 -14.87 -1.10
N THR A 22 -36.65 -15.24 -2.28
CA THR A 22 -37.24 -16.57 -2.47
C THR A 22 -36.13 -17.60 -2.49
N LEU A 23 -36.21 -18.58 -1.59
CA LEU A 23 -35.25 -19.68 -1.49
C LEU A 23 -35.89 -20.95 -2.00
N SER A 24 -35.14 -21.78 -2.72
CA SER A 24 -35.57 -23.13 -3.03
C SER A 24 -34.41 -24.10 -3.03
N ALA A 25 -34.63 -25.29 -2.49
CA ALA A 25 -33.67 -26.39 -2.47
C ALA A 25 -34.40 -27.71 -2.76
N THR A 26 -33.66 -28.71 -3.22
CA THR A 26 -34.17 -30.03 -3.60
C THR A 26 -33.51 -31.09 -2.71
N PHE A 27 -34.30 -32.08 -2.28
CA PHE A 27 -33.92 -33.13 -1.33
C PHE A 27 -34.47 -34.49 -1.77
N ASP A 28 -33.91 -35.58 -1.28
CA ASP A 28 -34.39 -36.92 -1.61
C ASP A 28 -35.70 -37.24 -0.88
N THR A 29 -35.88 -36.71 0.33
CA THR A 29 -37.10 -36.95 1.13
C THR A 29 -37.87 -35.69 1.47
N LYS A 30 -39.20 -35.84 1.61
CA LYS A 30 -40.08 -34.75 2.09
C LYS A 30 -39.68 -34.27 3.49
N ALA A 31 -39.23 -35.18 4.34
CA ALA A 31 -38.85 -34.88 5.73
C ALA A 31 -37.60 -33.99 5.79
N GLU A 32 -36.61 -34.20 4.91
CA GLU A 32 -35.45 -33.31 4.78
C GLU A 32 -35.85 -31.93 4.27
N ALA A 33 -36.70 -31.91 3.23
CA ALA A 33 -37.23 -30.66 2.68
C ALA A 33 -37.96 -29.82 3.74
N GLN A 34 -38.76 -30.46 4.60
CA GLN A 34 -39.47 -29.82 5.72
C GLN A 34 -38.52 -29.34 6.82
N ARG A 35 -37.52 -30.15 7.20
CA ARG A 35 -36.52 -29.76 8.21
C ARG A 35 -35.72 -28.53 7.77
N TRP A 36 -35.21 -28.55 6.55
CA TRP A 36 -34.51 -27.40 5.96
C TRP A 36 -35.38 -26.15 5.94
N ALA A 37 -36.63 -26.28 5.51
CA ALA A 37 -37.55 -25.14 5.45
C ALA A 37 -37.85 -24.56 6.84
N ALA A 38 -38.05 -25.42 7.86
CA ALA A 38 -38.30 -25.01 9.23
C ALA A 38 -37.09 -24.31 9.87
N GLU A 39 -35.87 -24.78 9.59
CA GLU A 39 -34.64 -24.15 10.06
C GLU A 39 -34.48 -22.74 9.48
N ILE A 40 -34.62 -22.60 8.16
CA ILE A 40 -34.51 -21.32 7.47
C ILE A 40 -35.63 -20.35 7.87
N GLU A 41 -36.89 -20.81 7.93
CA GLU A 41 -38.00 -19.96 8.42
C GLU A 41 -37.79 -19.54 9.88
N GLY A 42 -37.19 -20.42 10.70
CA GLY A 42 -36.75 -20.14 12.06
C GLY A 42 -35.68 -19.06 12.13
N ASP A 43 -34.64 -19.15 11.31
CA ASP A 43 -33.58 -18.13 11.24
C ASP A 43 -34.09 -16.80 10.70
N MET A 44 -34.98 -16.81 9.69
CA MET A 44 -35.67 -15.61 9.22
C MET A 44 -36.54 -15.00 10.32
N SER A 45 -37.22 -15.83 11.13
CA SER A 45 -38.07 -15.33 12.23
C SER A 45 -37.28 -14.65 13.34
N ARG A 46 -36.05 -15.11 13.58
CA ARG A 46 -35.13 -14.56 14.59
C ARG A 46 -34.22 -13.48 14.03
N ALA A 47 -34.43 -13.04 12.79
CA ALA A 47 -33.56 -12.13 12.06
C ALA A 47 -32.07 -12.56 12.04
N ARG A 48 -31.81 -13.88 12.05
CA ARG A 48 -30.47 -14.49 11.97
C ARG A 48 -30.11 -14.94 10.55
N PHE A 49 -31.08 -14.96 9.65
CA PHE A 49 -30.86 -15.36 8.27
C PHE A 49 -29.98 -14.34 7.56
N VAL A 50 -28.85 -14.82 7.01
CA VAL A 50 -27.96 -14.07 6.12
C VAL A 50 -27.84 -14.86 4.83
N ASP A 51 -28.10 -14.20 3.70
CA ASP A 51 -28.05 -14.86 2.39
C ASP A 51 -26.60 -14.99 1.91
N MET A 52 -26.03 -16.19 2.08
CA MET A 52 -24.65 -16.49 1.69
C MET A 52 -24.50 -16.99 0.25
N ARG A 53 -25.59 -17.12 -0.52
CA ARG A 53 -25.54 -17.74 -1.86
C ARG A 53 -24.61 -16.99 -2.82
N GLU A 54 -24.67 -15.65 -2.79
CA GLU A 54 -23.78 -14.82 -3.59
C GLU A 54 -22.31 -15.01 -3.18
N ALA A 55 -22.03 -15.19 -1.89
CA ALA A 55 -20.70 -15.48 -1.38
C ALA A 55 -20.18 -16.86 -1.80
N GLU A 56 -21.07 -17.85 -1.91
CA GLU A 56 -20.75 -19.21 -2.33
C GLU A 56 -20.54 -19.33 -3.83
N SER A 57 -21.37 -18.64 -4.63
CA SER A 57 -21.30 -18.69 -6.09
C SER A 57 -20.19 -17.80 -6.65
N THR A 58 -19.93 -16.65 -6.04
CA THR A 58 -18.90 -15.71 -6.52
C THR A 58 -17.53 -16.28 -6.20
N THR A 59 -16.79 -16.66 -7.24
CA THR A 59 -15.41 -17.11 -7.10
C THR A 59 -14.48 -15.96 -6.73
N LEU A 60 -13.34 -16.28 -6.13
CA LEU A 60 -12.30 -15.28 -5.86
C LEU A 60 -11.83 -14.58 -7.15
N ALA A 61 -11.74 -15.30 -8.28
CA ALA A 61 -11.36 -14.74 -9.56
C ALA A 61 -12.34 -13.66 -10.04
N GLU A 62 -13.65 -13.95 -10.00
CA GLU A 62 -14.70 -13.01 -10.40
C GLU A 62 -14.73 -11.79 -9.48
N ALA A 63 -14.62 -12.02 -8.16
CA ALA A 63 -14.53 -10.96 -7.17
C ALA A 63 -13.30 -10.06 -7.43
N LEU A 64 -12.15 -10.63 -7.78
CA LEU A 64 -10.95 -9.87 -8.12
C LEU A 64 -11.09 -9.05 -9.41
N ASP A 65 -11.83 -9.55 -10.40
CA ASP A 65 -12.11 -8.80 -11.63
C ASP A 65 -13.01 -7.60 -11.36
N ARG A 66 -14.09 -7.80 -10.59
CA ARG A 66 -14.95 -6.71 -10.15
C ARG A 66 -14.16 -5.68 -9.36
N TYR A 67 -13.36 -6.11 -8.39
CA TYR A 67 -12.51 -5.24 -7.58
C TYR A 67 -11.48 -4.47 -8.39
N LEU A 68 -10.89 -5.11 -9.40
CA LEU A 68 -9.94 -4.45 -10.31
C LEU A 68 -10.61 -3.27 -11.03
N SER A 69 -11.84 -3.47 -11.51
CA SER A 69 -12.60 -2.48 -12.28
C SER A 69 -13.16 -1.33 -11.42
N GLU A 70 -13.73 -1.64 -10.25
CA GLU A 70 -14.44 -0.66 -9.42
C GLU A 70 -13.50 0.05 -8.43
N VAL A 71 -12.52 -0.67 -7.88
CA VAL A 71 -11.72 -0.19 -6.73
C VAL A 71 -10.27 0.05 -7.11
N THR A 72 -9.59 -0.92 -7.74
CA THR A 72 -8.17 -0.76 -8.06
C THR A 72 -7.92 0.32 -9.10
N SER A 73 -8.80 0.47 -10.09
CA SER A 73 -8.71 1.44 -11.19
C SER A 73 -8.60 2.90 -10.70
N THR A 74 -9.23 3.22 -9.56
CA THR A 74 -9.24 4.57 -8.98
C THR A 74 -8.02 4.86 -8.10
N LYS A 75 -7.19 3.85 -7.78
CA LYS A 75 -6.03 4.00 -6.91
C LYS A 75 -4.81 4.54 -7.66
N LYS A 76 -4.08 5.45 -7.03
CA LYS A 76 -2.74 5.89 -7.50
C LYS A 76 -1.75 4.72 -7.73
N GLY A 77 -1.95 3.60 -7.04
CA GLY A 77 -1.13 2.37 -7.13
C GLY A 77 -1.73 1.26 -8.02
N ALA A 78 -2.69 1.58 -8.90
CA ALA A 78 -3.45 0.60 -9.69
C ALA A 78 -2.56 -0.41 -10.42
N LYS A 79 -1.51 0.07 -11.12
CA LYS A 79 -0.61 -0.78 -11.91
C LYS A 79 0.06 -1.86 -11.08
N GLN A 80 0.58 -1.52 -9.90
CA GLN A 80 1.23 -2.52 -9.05
C GLN A 80 0.21 -3.46 -8.40
N GLU A 81 -0.97 -2.97 -8.04
CA GLU A 81 -2.04 -3.81 -7.47
C GLU A 81 -2.59 -4.78 -8.53
N GLN A 82 -2.74 -4.36 -9.79
CA GLN A 82 -3.14 -5.21 -10.91
C GLN A 82 -2.20 -6.41 -11.11
N VAL A 83 -0.88 -6.20 -10.97
CA VAL A 83 0.10 -7.31 -11.03
C VAL A 83 -0.13 -8.32 -9.89
N ARG A 84 -0.54 -7.86 -8.70
CA ARG A 84 -0.87 -8.76 -7.57
C ARG A 84 -2.18 -9.49 -7.80
N ILE A 85 -3.18 -8.78 -8.32
CA ILE A 85 -4.48 -9.37 -8.68
C ILE A 85 -4.28 -10.47 -9.72
N LYS A 86 -3.48 -10.24 -10.76
CA LYS A 86 -3.16 -11.26 -11.77
C LYS A 86 -2.57 -12.53 -11.13
N LYS A 87 -1.60 -12.39 -10.23
CA LYS A 87 -1.03 -13.54 -9.49
C LYS A 87 -2.06 -14.28 -8.64
N TRP A 88 -2.99 -13.55 -8.02
CA TRP A 88 -4.07 -14.18 -7.26
C TRP A 88 -5.04 -14.95 -8.16
N LYS A 89 -5.32 -14.45 -9.37
CA LYS A 89 -6.14 -15.17 -10.37
C LYS A 89 -5.47 -16.43 -10.89
N GLU A 90 -4.14 -16.48 -10.91
CA GLU A 90 -3.36 -17.67 -11.30
C GLU A 90 -3.25 -18.69 -10.15
N HIS A 91 -3.57 -18.31 -8.91
CA HIS A 91 -3.47 -19.17 -7.75
C HIS A 91 -4.63 -20.17 -7.67
N LYS A 92 -4.38 -21.36 -7.12
CA LYS A 92 -5.40 -22.43 -6.96
C LYS A 92 -6.66 -22.04 -6.17
N LEU A 93 -6.61 -20.95 -5.42
CA LEU A 93 -7.77 -20.43 -4.67
C LEU A 93 -8.70 -19.56 -5.52
N ALA A 94 -8.27 -19.15 -6.72
CA ALA A 94 -9.03 -18.28 -7.61
C ALA A 94 -10.40 -18.86 -7.97
N GLY A 95 -10.49 -20.18 -8.16
CA GLY A 95 -11.74 -20.88 -8.46
C GLY A 95 -12.61 -21.23 -7.26
N LYS A 96 -12.19 -20.93 -6.03
CA LYS A 96 -13.04 -21.15 -4.84
C LYS A 96 -14.03 -20.01 -4.67
N GLY A 97 -15.25 -20.32 -4.26
CA GLY A 97 -16.23 -19.33 -3.78
C GLY A 97 -15.70 -18.55 -2.57
N LEU A 98 -16.07 -17.28 -2.44
CA LEU A 98 -15.58 -16.41 -1.36
C LEU A 98 -15.88 -16.98 0.04
N ALA A 99 -17.02 -17.64 0.23
CA ALA A 99 -17.41 -18.30 1.48
C ALA A 99 -16.55 -19.55 1.80
N ALA A 100 -15.98 -20.19 0.79
CA ALA A 100 -15.20 -21.42 0.95
C ALA A 100 -13.72 -21.18 1.29
N ILE A 101 -13.24 -19.94 1.16
CA ILE A 101 -11.85 -19.58 1.47
C ILE A 101 -11.69 -19.41 2.98
N ARG A 102 -10.82 -20.23 3.57
CA ARG A 102 -10.60 -20.25 5.02
C ARG A 102 -9.36 -19.45 5.41
N SER A 103 -9.26 -19.11 6.69
CA SER A 103 -8.05 -18.53 7.27
C SER A 103 -6.83 -19.45 7.12
N SER A 104 -7.04 -20.77 7.15
CA SER A 104 -5.99 -21.77 6.89
C SER A 104 -5.45 -21.70 5.45
N ASP A 105 -6.28 -21.41 4.45
CA ASP A 105 -5.83 -21.19 3.07
C ASP A 105 -4.90 -19.96 3.00
N MET A 106 -5.26 -18.87 3.69
CA MET A 106 -4.45 -17.64 3.74
C MET A 106 -3.14 -17.83 4.51
N ALA A 107 -3.15 -18.62 5.60
CA ALA A 107 -1.95 -18.98 6.34
C ALA A 107 -1.01 -19.85 5.50
N ALA A 108 -1.55 -20.85 4.80
CA ALA A 108 -0.78 -21.71 3.90
C ALA A 108 -0.15 -20.90 2.74
N TYR A 109 -0.90 -19.97 2.15
CA TYR A 109 -0.37 -19.04 1.15
C TYR A 109 0.79 -18.20 1.72
N ARG A 110 0.59 -17.58 2.89
CA ARG A 110 1.62 -16.78 3.57
C ARG A 110 2.90 -17.59 3.76
N ASP A 111 2.80 -18.80 4.29
CA ASP A 111 3.95 -19.63 4.64
C ASP A 111 4.67 -20.16 3.39
N ALA A 112 3.92 -20.51 2.33
CA ALA A 112 4.49 -20.87 1.04
C ALA A 112 5.29 -19.70 0.42
N GLU A 113 4.71 -18.49 0.37
CA GLU A 113 5.40 -17.32 -0.19
C GLU A 113 6.68 -16.96 0.59
N LEU A 114 6.65 -17.10 1.93
CA LEU A 114 7.83 -16.89 2.76
C LEU A 114 8.89 -17.98 2.54
N LYS A 115 8.48 -19.24 2.37
CA LYS A 115 9.38 -20.36 2.06
C LYS A 115 10.05 -20.19 0.69
N GLU A 116 9.35 -19.60 -0.27
CA GLU A 116 9.91 -19.21 -1.59
C GLU A 116 10.87 -18.00 -1.52
N GLY A 117 11.13 -17.46 -0.33
CA GLY A 117 12.08 -16.36 -0.13
C GLY A 117 11.51 -14.97 -0.44
N LYS A 118 10.18 -14.83 -0.60
CA LYS A 118 9.59 -13.50 -0.80
C LYS A 118 9.68 -12.67 0.47
N SER A 119 9.93 -11.37 0.30
CA SER A 119 10.04 -10.45 1.44
C SER A 119 8.72 -10.37 2.23
N THR A 120 8.81 -10.19 3.55
CA THR A 120 7.63 -10.04 4.41
C THR A 120 6.70 -8.90 3.96
N ALA A 121 7.27 -7.80 3.48
CA ALA A 121 6.53 -6.67 2.92
C ALA A 121 5.73 -7.07 1.68
N THR A 122 6.30 -7.88 0.79
CA THR A 122 5.61 -8.40 -0.40
C THR A 122 4.41 -9.25 0.00
N VAL A 123 4.60 -10.21 0.90
CA VAL A 123 3.53 -11.11 1.37
C VAL A 123 2.40 -10.33 2.04
N ARG A 124 2.74 -9.33 2.87
CA ARG A 124 1.76 -8.44 3.51
C ARG A 124 0.93 -7.67 2.48
N LEU A 125 1.56 -7.15 1.42
CA LEU A 125 0.85 -6.43 0.36
C LEU A 125 -0.06 -7.34 -0.46
N ASN A 126 0.35 -8.58 -0.73
CA ASN A 126 -0.49 -9.56 -1.44
C ASN A 126 -1.74 -9.90 -0.62
N LEU A 127 -1.58 -10.16 0.68
CA LEU A 127 -2.69 -10.43 1.60
C LEU A 127 -3.59 -9.21 1.83
N ALA A 128 -3.03 -7.99 1.78
CA ALA A 128 -3.81 -6.77 1.93
C ALA A 128 -4.84 -6.58 0.81
N VAL A 129 -4.53 -7.01 -0.42
CA VAL A 129 -5.49 -6.99 -1.55
C VAL A 129 -6.70 -7.86 -1.23
N ILE A 130 -6.49 -9.10 -0.78
CA ILE A 130 -7.57 -10.02 -0.41
C ILE A 130 -8.35 -9.49 0.80
N SER A 131 -7.65 -8.99 1.82
CA SER A 131 -8.32 -8.44 3.00
C SER A 131 -9.22 -7.24 2.66
N HIS A 132 -8.76 -6.36 1.76
CA HIS A 132 -9.57 -5.22 1.34
C HIS A 132 -10.71 -5.64 0.41
N LEU A 133 -10.48 -6.59 -0.51
CA LEU A 133 -11.53 -7.20 -1.33
C LEU A 133 -12.69 -7.71 -0.46
N TYR A 134 -12.41 -8.51 0.56
CA TYR A 134 -13.44 -9.00 1.48
C TYR A 134 -14.14 -7.88 2.24
N THR A 135 -13.42 -6.79 2.55
CA THR A 135 -14.04 -5.62 3.20
C THR A 135 -15.02 -4.91 2.28
N VAL A 136 -14.66 -4.72 1.00
CA VAL A 136 -15.53 -4.13 -0.02
C VAL A 136 -16.71 -5.05 -0.31
N ALA A 137 -16.48 -6.36 -0.48
CA ALA A 137 -17.53 -7.34 -0.72
C ALA A 137 -18.62 -7.30 0.36
N THR A 138 -18.22 -7.26 1.64
CA THR A 138 -19.17 -7.20 2.76
C THR A 138 -19.86 -5.85 2.89
N LYS A 139 -19.16 -4.73 2.62
CA LYS A 139 -19.68 -3.38 2.91
C LYS A 139 -20.41 -2.72 1.74
N GLU A 140 -19.97 -2.99 0.52
CA GLU A 140 -20.38 -2.25 -0.68
C GLU A 140 -21.08 -3.15 -1.69
N TRP A 141 -20.73 -4.42 -1.76
CA TRP A 141 -21.37 -5.37 -2.69
C TRP A 141 -22.57 -6.10 -2.09
N GLY A 142 -22.89 -5.85 -0.80
CA GLY A 142 -24.05 -6.47 -0.15
C GLY A 142 -23.88 -7.95 0.18
N ILE A 143 -22.65 -8.49 0.12
CA ILE A 143 -22.35 -9.87 0.51
C ILE A 143 -22.23 -9.95 2.03
N GLU A 144 -23.37 -9.76 2.70
CA GLU A 144 -23.49 -9.79 4.16
C GLU A 144 -23.09 -11.17 4.71
N GLY A 145 -22.58 -11.21 5.95
CA GLY A 145 -22.14 -12.46 6.60
C GLY A 145 -20.79 -13.01 6.13
N LEU A 146 -20.23 -12.49 5.04
CA LEU A 146 -18.90 -12.87 4.58
C LEU A 146 -17.83 -12.50 5.63
N THR A 147 -17.11 -13.51 6.12
CA THR A 147 -16.01 -13.31 7.07
C THR A 147 -14.69 -13.17 6.33
N ASN A 148 -13.92 -12.13 6.65
CA ASN A 148 -12.60 -11.92 6.06
C ASN A 148 -11.55 -12.92 6.60
N PRO A 149 -11.03 -13.84 5.77
CA PRO A 149 -10.11 -14.89 6.22
C PRO A 149 -8.74 -14.35 6.62
N CYS A 150 -8.34 -13.19 6.13
CA CYS A 150 -7.06 -12.56 6.45
C CYS A 150 -7.03 -11.95 7.85
N ARG A 151 -8.17 -11.68 8.49
CA ARG A 151 -8.21 -11.10 9.85
C ARG A 151 -7.84 -12.11 10.95
N ALA A 152 -8.06 -13.39 10.67
CA ALA A 152 -7.79 -14.47 11.63
C ALA A 152 -6.34 -14.99 11.58
N ILE A 153 -5.51 -14.49 10.64
CA ILE A 153 -4.12 -14.95 10.51
C ILE A 153 -3.14 -13.97 11.15
N ARG A 154 -2.06 -14.50 11.70
CA ARG A 154 -0.91 -13.70 12.10
C ARG A 154 -0.19 -13.16 10.87
N MET A 155 -0.14 -11.84 10.72
CA MET A 155 0.59 -11.23 9.62
C MET A 155 2.12 -11.36 9.82
N PRO A 156 2.90 -11.52 8.73
CA PRO A 156 4.35 -11.47 8.82
C PRO A 156 4.82 -10.17 9.50
N LYS A 157 5.90 -10.24 10.28
CA LYS A 157 6.51 -9.05 10.87
C LYS A 157 6.85 -8.05 9.76
N GLY A 158 6.67 -6.76 10.03
CA GLY A 158 7.07 -5.70 9.11
C GLY A 158 8.55 -5.81 8.74
N SER A 159 8.94 -5.18 7.63
CA SER A 159 10.36 -5.05 7.29
C SER A 159 11.10 -4.34 8.43
N LYS A 160 12.31 -4.80 8.76
CA LYS A 160 13.19 -4.04 9.66
C LYS A 160 13.40 -2.65 9.09
N GLU A 161 13.31 -1.65 9.95
CA GLU A 161 13.71 -0.30 9.61
C GLU A 161 15.22 -0.28 9.30
N ARG A 162 15.65 0.66 8.45
CA ARG A 162 17.04 0.78 8.01
C ARG A 162 17.62 2.07 8.57
N ASP A 163 18.77 1.96 9.22
CA ASP A 163 19.53 3.09 9.81
C ASP A 163 20.75 3.48 8.97
N ARG A 164 20.79 3.03 7.70
CA ARG A 164 21.89 3.30 6.79
C ARG A 164 21.91 4.79 6.43
N ARG A 165 23.01 5.47 6.76
CA ARG A 165 23.31 6.85 6.39
C ARG A 165 24.58 6.93 5.55
N PRO A 166 24.62 7.65 4.42
CA PRO A 166 25.81 7.81 3.61
C PRO A 166 26.83 8.73 4.30
N THR A 167 28.11 8.40 4.24
CA THR A 167 29.17 9.28 4.71
C THR A 167 29.43 10.42 3.71
N PRO A 168 30.11 11.52 4.13
CA PRO A 168 30.50 12.58 3.19
C PRO A 168 31.38 12.09 2.02
N ALA A 169 32.28 11.14 2.29
CA ALA A 169 33.12 10.52 1.27
C ALA A 169 32.27 9.69 0.28
N GLU A 170 31.30 8.92 0.78
CA GLU A 170 30.38 8.16 -0.06
C GLU A 170 29.51 9.08 -0.92
N LEU A 171 28.99 10.18 -0.39
CA LEU A 171 28.23 11.16 -1.17
C LEU A 171 29.08 11.76 -2.29
N THR A 172 30.33 12.12 -1.99
CA THR A 172 31.26 12.68 -2.98
C THR A 172 31.54 11.68 -4.12
N ALA A 173 31.84 10.42 -3.77
CA ALA A 173 32.04 9.36 -4.76
C ALA A 173 30.77 9.10 -5.58
N LEU A 174 29.60 9.12 -4.92
CA LEU A 174 28.30 8.92 -5.55
C LEU A 174 27.96 10.03 -6.54
N TYR A 175 28.23 11.30 -6.21
CA TYR A 175 28.03 12.42 -7.13
C TYR A 175 28.89 12.30 -8.38
N LYS A 176 30.17 11.93 -8.21
CA LYS A 176 31.09 11.70 -9.33
C LYS A 176 30.58 10.58 -10.23
N ALA A 177 30.26 9.41 -9.67
CA ALA A 177 29.76 8.26 -10.42
C ALA A 177 28.42 8.56 -11.12
N ALA A 178 27.52 9.25 -10.44
CA ALA A 178 26.23 9.68 -10.98
C ALA A 178 26.38 10.63 -12.17
N GLY A 179 27.30 11.59 -12.09
CA GLY A 179 27.57 12.56 -13.15
C GLY A 179 28.04 11.94 -14.45
N GLN A 180 28.78 10.81 -14.38
CA GLN A 180 29.19 10.04 -15.56
C GLN A 180 28.02 9.37 -16.28
N MET A 181 26.90 9.13 -15.59
CA MET A 181 25.71 8.47 -16.17
C MET A 181 24.70 9.47 -16.70
N ASN A 182 24.49 10.58 -15.98
CA ASN A 182 23.58 11.66 -16.38
C ASN A 182 23.90 12.93 -15.58
N ALA A 183 24.01 14.07 -16.26
CA ALA A 183 24.36 15.35 -15.63
C ALA A 183 23.37 15.82 -14.55
N GLN A 184 22.09 15.45 -14.63
CA GLN A 184 21.08 15.84 -13.64
C GLN A 184 21.05 14.93 -12.40
N LEU A 185 21.64 13.73 -12.48
CA LEU A 185 21.62 12.76 -11.39
C LEU A 185 22.35 13.20 -10.11
N PRO A 186 23.57 13.79 -10.15
CA PRO A 186 24.22 14.28 -8.93
C PRO A 186 23.39 15.38 -8.26
N VAL A 187 22.83 16.31 -9.04
CA VAL A 187 21.96 17.38 -8.54
C VAL A 187 20.71 16.80 -7.85
N PHE A 188 20.11 15.77 -8.46
CA PHE A 188 18.98 15.07 -7.86
C PHE A 188 19.32 14.43 -6.51
N ILE A 189 20.46 13.75 -6.41
CA ILE A 189 20.90 13.07 -5.19
C ILE A 189 21.17 14.09 -4.09
N GLU A 190 21.86 15.19 -4.41
CA GLU A 190 22.16 16.23 -3.44
C GLU A 190 20.90 16.95 -2.95
N LEU A 191 19.95 17.27 -3.85
CA LEU A 191 18.66 17.82 -3.46
C LEU A 191 17.84 16.87 -2.58
N ALA A 192 17.95 15.56 -2.80
CA ALA A 192 17.29 14.58 -1.92
C ALA A 192 17.83 14.61 -0.49
N VAL A 193 19.14 14.88 -0.33
CA VAL A 193 19.80 15.05 0.98
C VAL A 193 19.50 16.41 1.61
N GLU A 194 19.36 17.48 0.80
CA GLU A 194 19.09 18.82 1.33
C GLU A 194 17.64 19.06 1.73
N THR A 195 16.67 18.42 1.07
CA THR A 195 15.23 18.76 1.20
C THR A 195 14.39 17.69 1.87
N ALA A 196 14.91 16.47 2.01
CA ALA A 196 14.17 15.27 2.40
C ALA A 196 12.92 14.97 1.54
N MET A 197 12.76 15.59 0.37
CA MET A 197 11.60 15.39 -0.50
C MET A 197 11.53 13.94 -1.02
N ARG A 198 10.32 13.45 -1.30
CA ARG A 198 10.16 12.11 -1.90
C ARG A 198 10.68 12.15 -3.33
N ARG A 199 11.17 11.01 -3.83
CA ARG A 199 11.68 10.85 -5.21
C ARG A 199 10.73 11.46 -6.27
N SER A 200 9.44 11.14 -6.19
CA SER A 200 8.45 11.64 -7.14
C SER A 200 8.20 13.14 -6.99
N GLU A 201 8.27 13.67 -5.77
CA GLU A 201 8.09 15.10 -5.51
C GLU A 201 9.24 15.90 -6.13
N LEU A 202 10.49 15.43 -5.98
CA LEU A 202 11.66 16.06 -6.61
C LEU A 202 11.59 15.98 -8.14
N LEU A 203 11.33 14.79 -8.69
CA LEU A 203 11.29 14.60 -10.14
C LEU A 203 10.15 15.35 -10.84
N MET A 204 9.04 15.57 -10.13
CA MET A 204 7.88 16.28 -10.67
C MET A 204 7.85 17.76 -10.29
N LEU A 205 8.83 18.25 -9.53
CA LEU A 205 8.90 19.65 -9.10
C LEU A 205 8.97 20.57 -10.32
N ARG A 206 8.01 21.48 -10.41
CA ARG A 206 7.93 22.50 -11.45
C ARG A 206 8.53 23.82 -10.96
N ARG A 207 9.04 24.62 -11.89
CA ARG A 207 9.69 25.91 -11.59
C ARG A 207 8.72 26.92 -10.98
N ASP A 208 7.45 26.93 -11.40
CA ASP A 208 6.38 27.79 -10.85
C ASP A 208 5.95 27.42 -9.42
N GLN A 209 6.34 26.22 -8.96
CA GLN A 209 6.12 25.77 -7.58
C GLN A 209 7.20 26.25 -6.62
N VAL A 210 8.31 26.81 -7.10
CA VAL A 210 9.37 27.37 -6.25
C VAL A 210 9.25 28.88 -6.24
N ARG A 211 9.03 29.45 -5.05
CA ARG A 211 8.89 30.90 -4.85
C ARG A 211 9.81 31.32 -3.72
N GLY A 212 10.81 32.15 -4.04
CA GLY A 212 11.87 32.48 -3.10
C GLY A 212 12.59 31.22 -2.60
N LYS A 213 12.61 31.01 -1.28
CA LYS A 213 13.27 29.86 -0.63
C LYS A 213 12.30 28.72 -0.27
N VAL A 214 11.16 28.62 -0.95
CA VAL A 214 10.12 27.62 -0.60
C VAL A 214 9.62 26.90 -1.86
N ALA A 215 9.57 25.56 -1.80
CA ALA A 215 8.89 24.72 -2.78
C ALA A 215 7.49 24.34 -2.29
N TYR A 216 6.46 24.67 -3.07
CA TYR A 216 5.06 24.39 -2.76
C TYR A 216 4.60 23.13 -3.51
N LEU A 217 4.44 22.02 -2.78
CA LEU A 217 4.08 20.73 -3.36
C LEU A 217 2.56 20.55 -3.31
N GLU A 218 1.91 20.53 -4.48
CA GLU A 218 0.45 20.50 -4.59
C GLU A 218 -0.14 19.09 -4.57
N ASP A 219 0.55 18.08 -5.12
CA ASP A 219 0.10 16.68 -5.11
C ASP A 219 1.20 15.77 -4.55
N THR A 220 1.19 15.59 -3.22
CA THR A 220 2.06 14.62 -2.58
C THR A 220 1.38 13.25 -2.53
N LYS A 221 2.17 12.18 -2.31
CA LYS A 221 1.69 10.79 -2.16
C LYS A 221 0.56 10.65 -1.10
N ASN A 222 0.39 11.65 -0.24
CA ASN A 222 -0.54 11.69 0.88
C ASN A 222 -1.74 12.63 0.70
N GLY A 223 -1.87 13.32 -0.44
CA GLY A 223 -2.98 14.23 -0.76
C GLY A 223 -2.94 15.59 -0.04
N GLU A 224 -1.96 15.82 0.83
CA GLU A 224 -1.80 17.08 1.55
C GLU A 224 -0.78 17.98 0.85
N ARG A 225 -1.17 19.24 0.66
CA ARG A 225 -0.26 20.30 0.19
C ARG A 225 0.77 20.54 1.28
N ARG A 226 2.05 20.62 0.92
CA ARG A 226 3.11 20.96 1.87
C ARG A 226 4.14 21.90 1.26
N ALA A 227 4.63 22.82 2.08
CA ALA A 227 5.71 23.73 1.74
C ALA A 227 7.02 23.17 2.27
N VAL A 228 8.04 23.10 1.42
CA VAL A 228 9.38 22.63 1.80
C VAL A 228 10.34 23.82 1.74
N PRO A 229 10.93 24.25 2.86
CA PRO A 229 11.97 25.26 2.85
C PRO A 229 13.21 24.72 2.13
N LEU A 230 13.83 25.56 1.32
CA LEU A 230 15.01 25.26 0.53
C LEU A 230 16.21 25.99 1.12
N SER A 231 17.29 25.25 1.40
CA SER A 231 18.57 25.84 1.78
C SER A 231 19.14 26.68 0.63
N SER A 232 20.05 27.60 0.93
CA SER A 232 20.77 28.35 -0.13
C SER A 232 21.47 27.41 -1.12
N ARG A 233 21.96 26.26 -0.63
CA ARG A 233 22.54 25.20 -1.46
C ARG A 233 21.50 24.55 -2.38
N ALA A 234 20.32 24.23 -1.86
CA ALA A 234 19.24 23.67 -2.67
C ALA A 234 18.78 24.63 -3.78
N ILE A 235 18.70 25.93 -3.49
CA ILE A 235 18.40 26.96 -4.50
C ILE A 235 19.48 27.01 -5.58
N ALA A 236 20.77 27.09 -5.19
CA ALA A 236 21.87 27.12 -6.14
C ALA A 236 21.89 25.87 -7.06
N LEU A 237 21.55 24.69 -6.52
CA LEU A 237 21.43 23.46 -7.29
C LEU A 237 20.28 23.51 -8.31
N LEU A 238 19.13 24.06 -7.93
CA LEU A 238 17.97 24.21 -8.80
C LEU A 238 18.21 25.25 -9.91
N GLU A 239 18.88 26.35 -9.59
CA GLU A 239 19.25 27.41 -10.53
C GLU A 239 20.33 26.95 -11.53
N GLY A 240 21.23 26.07 -11.10
CA GLY A 240 22.24 25.46 -11.97
C GLY A 240 21.71 24.44 -12.98
N LEU A 241 20.44 24.01 -12.87
CA LEU A 241 19.83 23.10 -13.83
C LEU A 241 19.37 23.85 -15.10
N PRO A 242 19.57 23.27 -16.30
CA PRO A 242 19.12 23.89 -17.54
C PRO A 242 17.62 24.16 -17.52
N THR A 243 17.22 25.29 -18.10
CA THR A 243 15.82 25.70 -18.19
C THR A 243 15.26 25.29 -19.54
N PRO A 244 14.28 24.37 -19.60
CA PRO A 244 13.61 24.04 -20.86
C PRO A 244 12.92 25.26 -21.46
N ILE A 245 12.89 25.33 -22.79
CA ILE A 245 12.16 26.37 -23.53
C ILE A 245 10.67 26.24 -23.17
N GLY A 246 10.07 27.31 -22.63
CA GLY A 246 8.68 27.33 -22.16
C GLY A 246 8.48 27.01 -20.67
N GLY A 247 9.56 26.83 -19.89
CA GLY A 247 9.47 26.52 -18.46
C GLY A 247 9.18 25.04 -18.18
N GLY A 248 8.61 24.74 -17.01
CA GLY A 248 8.21 23.37 -16.64
C GLY A 248 8.99 22.77 -15.48
N ARG A 249 9.30 21.47 -15.56
CA ARG A 249 9.98 20.72 -14.48
C ARG A 249 11.47 21.05 -14.40
N TYR A 250 12.04 21.00 -13.19
CA TYR A 250 13.49 21.10 -13.01
C TYR A 250 14.24 19.89 -13.59
N PHE A 251 13.65 18.70 -13.48
CA PHE A 251 14.23 17.47 -13.98
C PHE A 251 13.53 17.01 -15.26
N ASN A 252 14.32 16.63 -16.27
CA ASN A 252 13.83 15.97 -17.48
C ASN A 252 14.15 14.47 -17.43
N LEU A 253 13.86 13.83 -16.30
CA LEU A 253 14.12 12.42 -16.05
C LEU A 253 12.82 11.67 -15.78
N ALA A 254 12.69 10.47 -16.35
CA ALA A 254 11.61 9.57 -16.01
C ALA A 254 11.80 9.00 -14.59
N LEU A 255 10.70 8.67 -13.90
CA LEU A 255 10.72 8.07 -12.55
C LEU A 255 11.57 6.79 -12.48
N ASN A 256 11.55 6.00 -13.56
CA ASN A 256 12.31 4.75 -13.64
C ASN A 256 13.81 4.99 -13.84
N THR A 257 14.20 6.11 -14.47
CA THR A 257 15.62 6.44 -14.72
C THR A 257 16.39 6.53 -13.40
N ILE A 258 15.89 7.31 -12.43
CA ILE A 258 16.52 7.40 -11.10
C ILE A 258 16.56 6.05 -10.40
N SER A 259 15.48 5.28 -10.51
CA SER A 259 15.37 3.96 -9.86
C SER A 259 16.40 2.95 -10.38
N ASN A 260 16.78 3.09 -11.66
CA ASN A 260 17.74 2.21 -12.32
C ASN A 260 19.17 2.73 -12.20
N TYR A 261 19.37 4.04 -12.28
CA TYR A 261 20.71 4.64 -12.32
C TYR A 261 21.31 4.77 -10.93
N PHE A 262 20.50 5.04 -9.90
CA PHE A 262 21.01 5.18 -8.53
C PHE A 262 21.74 3.92 -8.04
N PRO A 263 21.19 2.70 -8.15
CA PRO A 263 21.92 1.49 -7.76
C PRO A 263 23.21 1.29 -8.56
N ARG A 264 23.21 1.61 -9.86
CA ARG A 264 24.42 1.52 -10.71
C ARG A 264 25.48 2.52 -10.28
N ALA A 265 25.08 3.73 -9.92
CA ALA A 265 25.98 4.76 -9.40
C ALA A 265 26.57 4.33 -8.05
N CYS A 266 25.80 3.70 -7.16
CA CYS A 266 26.33 3.11 -5.93
C CYS A 266 27.40 2.04 -6.22
N VAL A 267 27.13 1.12 -7.15
CA VAL A 267 28.11 0.08 -7.56
C VAL A 267 29.38 0.71 -8.11
N ALA A 268 29.26 1.69 -9.02
CA ALA A 268 30.40 2.39 -9.60
C ALA A 268 31.20 3.22 -8.57
N ALA A 269 30.55 3.66 -7.49
CA ALA A 269 31.18 4.37 -6.39
C ALA A 269 31.71 3.45 -5.28
N GLY A 270 31.57 2.12 -5.41
CA GLY A 270 31.96 1.15 -4.37
C GLY A 270 31.11 1.23 -3.09
N ILE A 271 29.87 1.72 -3.20
CA ILE A 271 28.99 1.93 -2.05
C ILE A 271 28.07 0.72 -1.87
N GLU A 272 28.21 0.05 -0.73
CA GLU A 272 27.39 -1.09 -0.39
C GLU A 272 26.15 -0.70 0.39
N GLY A 273 25.04 -1.37 0.04
CA GLY A 273 23.82 -1.37 0.84
C GLY A 273 23.13 -0.01 0.98
N LEU A 274 23.43 0.98 0.13
CA LEU A 274 22.72 2.28 0.10
C LEU A 274 21.54 2.22 -0.88
N ARG A 275 20.38 2.73 -0.46
CA ARG A 275 19.17 2.87 -1.29
C ARG A 275 18.80 4.33 -1.38
N LEU A 276 18.06 4.69 -2.44
CA LEU A 276 17.65 6.07 -2.66
C LEU A 276 16.84 6.65 -1.47
N HIS A 277 16.04 5.82 -0.80
CA HIS A 277 15.26 6.26 0.36
C HIS A 277 16.13 6.61 1.58
N ASP A 278 17.36 6.11 1.64
CA ASP A 278 18.32 6.45 2.71
C ASP A 278 18.78 7.90 2.61
N LEU A 279 18.77 8.51 1.42
CA LEU A 279 19.05 9.94 1.27
C LEU A 279 18.03 10.81 2.02
N ARG A 280 16.77 10.37 2.03
CA ARG A 280 15.72 11.04 2.81
C ARG A 280 15.89 10.80 4.30
N HIS A 281 16.38 9.62 4.71
CA HIS A 281 16.73 9.37 6.10
C HIS A 281 17.89 10.27 6.55
N GLU A 282 18.93 10.38 5.75
CA GLU A 282 20.05 11.29 5.97
C GLU A 282 19.61 12.75 6.09
N ALA A 283 18.77 13.22 5.16
CA ALA A 283 18.21 14.57 5.22
C ALA A 283 17.43 14.82 6.53
N THR A 284 16.63 13.84 6.95
CA THR A 284 15.85 13.92 8.19
C THR A 284 16.77 13.98 9.41
N SER A 285 17.81 13.14 9.46
CA SER A 285 18.84 13.18 10.51
C SER A 285 19.54 14.54 10.56
N ARG A 286 19.94 15.11 9.41
CA ARG A 286 20.57 16.43 9.34
C ARG A 286 19.69 17.54 9.89
N PHE A 287 18.37 17.47 9.72
CA PHE A 287 17.49 18.47 10.31
C PHE A 287 17.49 18.41 11.84
N PHE A 288 17.47 17.21 12.43
CA PHE A 288 17.60 17.08 13.89
C PHE A 288 18.97 17.53 14.39
N GLU A 289 20.05 17.20 13.67
CA GLU A 289 21.42 17.66 14.00
C GLU A 289 21.55 19.18 13.90
N ARG A 290 20.76 19.84 13.04
CA ARG A 290 20.65 21.31 12.95
C ARG A 290 19.72 21.92 14.00
N GLY A 291 19.18 21.13 14.93
CA GLY A 291 18.36 21.58 16.04
C GLY A 291 16.87 21.78 15.74
N PHE A 292 16.38 21.31 14.58
CA PHE A 292 14.95 21.42 14.26
C PHE A 292 14.12 20.55 15.21
N THR A 293 12.98 21.08 15.64
CA THR A 293 12.01 20.37 16.46
C THR A 293 11.30 19.28 15.65
N MET A 294 10.75 18.28 16.34
CA MET A 294 10.04 17.17 15.70
C MET A 294 8.85 17.66 14.85
N MET A 295 8.17 18.74 15.25
CA MET A 295 7.07 19.34 14.50
C MET A 295 7.54 20.02 13.22
N GLU A 296 8.64 20.77 13.27
CA GLU A 296 9.24 21.37 12.08
C GLU A 296 9.70 20.30 11.10
N VAL A 297 10.41 19.28 11.58
CA VAL A 297 10.84 18.15 10.74
C VAL A 297 9.64 17.42 10.15
N ALA A 298 8.56 17.19 10.91
CA ALA A 298 7.34 16.57 10.40
C ALA A 298 6.72 17.37 9.25
N SER A 299 6.66 18.70 9.40
CA SER A 299 6.18 19.61 8.36
C SER A 299 7.07 19.56 7.10
N ILE A 300 8.40 19.67 7.28
CA ILE A 300 9.39 19.67 6.19
C ILE A 300 9.47 18.33 5.47
N THR A 301 9.26 17.21 6.16
CA THR A 301 9.36 15.87 5.57
C THR A 301 8.00 15.35 5.11
N GLY A 302 6.88 15.82 5.67
CA GLY A 302 5.53 15.34 5.38
C GLY A 302 5.24 13.97 5.99
N HIS A 303 5.68 13.73 7.24
CA HIS A 303 5.30 12.57 8.04
C HIS A 303 3.95 12.83 8.72
N LYS A 304 3.01 11.89 8.59
CA LYS A 304 1.66 12.04 9.16
C LYS A 304 1.60 11.83 10.67
N THR A 305 2.48 10.98 11.19
CA THR A 305 2.53 10.67 12.63
C THR A 305 3.94 10.92 13.15
N LEU A 306 4.01 11.57 14.31
CA LEU A 306 5.28 11.89 14.97
C LEU A 306 6.03 10.63 15.42
N ALA A 307 5.31 9.52 15.62
CA ALA A 307 5.91 8.21 15.87
C ALA A 307 6.93 7.79 14.79
N MET A 308 6.75 8.22 13.54
CA MET A 308 7.69 7.95 12.45
C MET A 308 9.03 8.70 12.61
N LEU A 309 9.04 9.77 13.42
CA LEU A 309 10.22 10.59 13.66
C LEU A 309 10.96 10.25 14.96
N LYS A 310 10.34 9.46 15.85
CA LYS A 310 10.89 9.10 17.16
C LYS A 310 12.31 8.52 17.11
N ARG A 311 12.66 7.84 16.02
CA ARG A 311 13.99 7.23 15.85
C ARG A 311 15.11 8.24 15.54
N TYR A 312 14.76 9.44 15.07
CA TYR A 312 15.75 10.48 14.79
C TYR A 312 15.96 11.40 16.00
N THR A 313 15.02 11.37 16.96
CA THR A 313 15.18 12.04 18.24
C THR A 313 16.05 11.18 19.14
N HIS A 314 17.37 11.30 18.97
CA HIS A 314 18.32 10.83 19.97
C HIS A 314 18.38 11.91 21.05
N LEU A 315 17.41 11.92 21.96
CA LEU A 315 17.49 12.77 23.14
C LEU A 315 18.56 12.16 24.05
N SER A 316 19.75 12.75 24.05
CA SER A 316 20.78 12.40 25.01
C SER A 316 20.34 12.84 26.41
N PRO A 317 20.42 11.98 27.44
CA PRO A 317 20.17 12.38 28.82
C PRO A 317 21.03 13.57 29.24
N GLN A 318 22.25 13.69 28.69
CA GLN A 318 23.15 14.82 28.92
C GLN A 318 22.58 16.13 28.34
N ASP A 319 22.11 16.14 27.09
CA ASP A 319 21.48 17.31 26.46
C ASP A 319 20.20 17.72 27.19
N LEU A 320 19.48 16.74 27.76
CA LEU A 320 18.29 17.00 28.59
C LEU A 320 18.68 17.57 29.95
N ALA A 321 19.76 17.09 30.57
CA ALA A 321 20.27 17.61 31.83
C ALA A 321 20.75 19.05 31.68
N GLU A 322 21.53 19.37 30.63
CA GLU A 322 21.95 20.74 30.32
C GLU A 322 20.77 21.70 30.12
N LYS A 323 19.64 21.21 29.59
CA LYS A 323 18.41 22.01 29.43
C LYS A 323 17.61 22.20 30.71
N LEU A 324 17.81 21.36 31.72
CA LEU A 324 17.11 21.45 32.99
C LEU A 324 17.77 22.42 33.98
N GLY A 325 19.06 22.74 33.78
CA GLY A 325 19.86 23.59 34.65
C GLY A 325 20.90 22.80 35.43
#